data_AF-A0A3E0TRD8-F1
#
_entry.id   AF-A0A3E0TRD8-F1
#
_cell.length_a   1.000
_cell.length_b   1.000
_cell.length_c   1.000
_cell.angle_alpha   90.00
_cell.angle_beta   90.00
_cell.angle_gamma   90.00
#
_symmetry.space_group_name_H-M   'P 1'
#
loop_
_entity.id
_entity.type
_entity.pdbx_description
1 polymer ?
#
loop_
_entity_poly.entity_id
_entity_poly.type
_entity_poly.pdbx_seq_one_letter_code
_entity_poly.pdbx_strand_id
1 'polypeptide(L)'
;MEKEVVRDAINAFYKGAGVNKKFTGSVNDKVANIFGKMLIETRKCSNALAWVPTPPGGRATITWFATNFGRAMLDRFRDSVSLTCARQVIHVWSRELDRASILG
;
A
#
# COMPACT_ATOMS: atom_id res chain seq x y z
N MET A 1 10.23 12.72 4.67
CA MET A 1 9.40 12.30 5.81
C MET A 1 8.04 11.74 5.39
N GLU A 2 7.03 12.52 5.01
CA GLU A 2 5.69 11.94 4.71
C GLU A 2 5.67 10.97 3.51
N LYS A 3 6.40 11.31 2.44
CA LYS A 3 6.56 10.43 1.27
C LYS A 3 7.26 9.11 1.58
N GLU A 4 8.11 9.08 2.61
CA GLU A 4 8.81 7.85 3.02
C GLU A 4 7.84 6.87 3.66
N VAL A 5 6.85 7.36 4.42
CA VAL A 5 5.80 6.51 5.00
C VAL A 5 5.06 5.72 3.92
N VAL A 6 4.71 6.37 2.81
CA VAL A 6 4.04 5.69 1.68
C VAL A 6 4.96 4.63 1.06
N ARG A 7 6.23 4.98 0.83
CA ARG A 7 7.22 4.05 0.27
C ARG A 7 7.43 2.84 1.18
N ASP A 8 7.57 3.07 2.47
CA ASP A 8 7.77 2.03 3.47
C ASP A 8 6.55 1.12 3.59
N ALA A 9 5.34 1.70 3.53
CA ALA A 9 4.10 0.93 3.51
C ALA A 9 3.99 0.05 2.26
N ILE A 10 4.36 0.55 1.06
CA ILE A 10 4.39 -0.25 -0.17
C ILE A 10 5.39 -1.41 -0.03
N ASN A 11 6.59 -1.14 0.47
CA ASN A 11 7.62 -2.17 0.64
C ASN A 11 7.24 -3.21 1.70
N ALA A 12 6.62 -2.78 2.81
CA ALA A 12 6.10 -3.68 3.82
C ALA A 12 4.97 -4.55 3.27
N PHE A 13 4.11 -3.99 2.42
CA PHE A 13 3.06 -4.74 1.73
C PHE A 13 3.63 -5.80 0.78
N TYR A 14 4.65 -5.47 -0.03
CA TYR A 14 5.34 -6.46 -0.86
C TYR A 14 5.98 -7.58 -0.03
N LYS A 15 6.64 -7.22 1.07
CA LYS A 15 7.24 -8.18 2.00
C LYS A 15 6.18 -9.09 2.63
N GLY A 16 5.08 -8.52 3.12
CA GLY A 16 3.96 -9.27 3.70
C GLY A 16 3.29 -10.20 2.69
N ALA A 17 3.27 -9.83 1.40
CA ALA A 17 2.80 -10.69 0.32
C ALA A 17 3.83 -11.77 -0.11
N GLY A 18 5.03 -11.78 0.47
CA GLY A 18 6.13 -12.65 0.06
C GLY A 18 6.57 -12.41 -1.39
N VAL A 19 6.44 -11.17 -1.87
CA VAL A 19 6.89 -10.75 -3.21
C VAL A 19 8.27 -10.12 -3.07
N ASN A 20 9.25 -10.68 -3.77
CA ASN A 20 10.62 -10.15 -3.81
C ASN A 20 10.71 -8.92 -4.74
N LYS A 21 10.03 -7.83 -4.39
CA LYS A 21 10.03 -6.53 -5.10
C LYS A 21 10.30 -5.42 -4.09
N LYS A 22 10.99 -4.37 -4.55
CA LYS A 22 11.12 -3.09 -3.85
C LYS A 22 10.55 -1.98 -4.73
N PHE A 23 9.79 -1.07 -4.15
CA PHE A 23 9.33 0.12 -4.84
C PHE A 23 10.48 1.13 -4.97
N THR A 24 10.84 1.44 -6.22
CA THR A 24 11.96 2.33 -6.58
C THR A 24 11.51 3.64 -7.21
N GLY A 25 10.22 3.81 -7.49
CA GLY A 25 9.69 5.01 -8.14
C GLY A 25 9.50 6.21 -7.21
N SER A 26 9.09 7.33 -7.81
CA SER A 26 8.76 8.57 -7.09
C SER A 26 7.41 8.45 -6.40
N VAL A 27 7.35 8.85 -5.12
CA VAL A 27 6.08 8.95 -4.40
C VAL A 27 5.43 10.31 -4.69
N ASN A 28 4.20 10.25 -5.18
CA ASN A 28 3.32 11.38 -5.43
C ASN A 28 1.87 11.00 -5.04
N ASP A 29 0.93 11.93 -5.20
CA ASP A 29 -0.46 11.73 -4.80
C ASP A 29 -1.16 10.61 -5.60
N LYS A 30 -0.76 10.39 -6.86
CA LYS A 30 -1.30 9.28 -7.66
C LYS A 30 -0.83 7.93 -7.10
N VAL A 31 0.44 7.81 -6.74
CA VAL A 31 1.00 6.62 -6.10
C VAL A 31 0.28 6.35 -4.77
N ALA A 32 0.10 7.37 -3.93
CA ALA A 32 -0.63 7.22 -2.67
C ALA A 32 -2.06 6.73 -2.92
N ASN A 33 -2.78 7.33 -3.88
CA ASN A 33 -4.15 6.95 -4.19
C ASN A 33 -4.26 5.51 -4.71
N ILE A 34 -3.41 5.12 -5.66
CA ILE A 34 -3.38 3.75 -6.20
C ILE A 34 -3.06 2.75 -5.09
N PHE A 35 -2.04 3.03 -4.29
CA PHE A 35 -1.68 2.14 -3.19
C PHE A 35 -2.81 2.05 -2.15
N GLY A 36 -3.52 3.15 -1.86
CA GLY A 36 -4.73 3.13 -1.05
C GLY A 36 -5.80 2.18 -1.59
N LYS A 37 -6.04 2.21 -2.91
CA LYS A 37 -6.97 1.26 -3.55
C LYS A 37 -6.51 -0.19 -3.38
N MET A 38 -5.21 -0.47 -3.58
CA MET A 38 -4.66 -1.82 -3.37
C MET A 38 -4.94 -2.34 -1.96
N LEU A 39 -4.80 -1.49 -0.93
CA LEU A 39 -5.12 -1.85 0.45
C LEU A 39 -6.60 -2.15 0.64
N ILE A 40 -7.49 -1.31 0.09
CA ILE A 40 -8.94 -1.53 0.16
C ILE A 40 -9.36 -2.80 -0.58
N GLU A 41 -8.78 -3.11 -1.73
CA GLU A 41 -9.07 -4.36 -2.42
C GLU A 41 -8.57 -5.58 -1.65
N THR A 42 -7.39 -5.47 -1.05
CA THR A 42 -6.87 -6.54 -0.21
C THR A 42 -7.74 -6.75 1.04
N ARG A 43 -8.39 -5.70 1.58
CA ARG A 43 -9.38 -5.84 2.66
C ARG A 43 -10.59 -6.67 2.26
N LYS A 44 -11.04 -6.59 1.00
CA LYS A 44 -12.26 -7.29 0.54
C LYS A 44 -12.11 -8.81 0.56
N CYS A 45 -10.88 -9.30 0.45
CA CYS A 45 -10.55 -10.72 0.36
C CYS A 45 -9.69 -11.21 1.54
N SER A 46 -9.34 -10.32 2.47
CA SER A 46 -8.47 -10.64 3.61
C SER A 46 -8.77 -9.77 4.82
N ASN A 47 -9.11 -10.41 5.93
CA ASN A 47 -9.31 -9.74 7.22
C ASN A 47 -8.01 -9.15 7.80
N ALA A 48 -6.86 -9.51 7.24
CA ALA A 48 -5.54 -8.99 7.61
C ALA A 48 -5.46 -7.47 7.63
N LEU A 49 -6.19 -6.82 6.73
CA LEU A 49 -6.21 -5.37 6.58
C LEU A 49 -7.51 -4.74 7.10
N ALA A 50 -8.37 -5.47 7.80
CA ALA A 50 -9.67 -4.97 8.26
C ALA A 50 -9.55 -3.66 9.05
N TRP A 51 -8.44 -3.50 9.77
CA TRP A 51 -8.06 -2.35 10.57
C TRP A 51 -7.63 -1.12 9.77
N VAL A 52 -7.27 -1.27 8.49
CA VAL A 52 -6.86 -0.14 7.64
C VAL A 52 -8.06 0.78 7.47
N PRO A 53 -7.98 2.07 7.84
CA PRO A 53 -9.12 2.97 7.75
C PRO A 53 -9.51 3.20 6.29
N THR A 54 -10.74 3.65 6.06
CA THR A 54 -11.16 4.14 4.75
C THR A 54 -10.69 5.59 4.61
N PRO A 55 -9.99 5.95 3.52
CA PRO A 55 -9.54 7.32 3.33
C PRO A 55 -10.73 8.29 3.12
N PRO A 56 -10.63 9.54 3.63
CA PRO A 56 -11.65 10.57 3.39
C PRO A 56 -11.90 10.76 1.89
N GLY A 57 -13.16 10.80 1.48
CA GLY A 57 -13.54 10.93 0.07
C GLY A 57 -13.09 9.76 -0.83
N GLY A 58 -12.72 8.61 -0.25
CA GLY A 58 -12.31 7.41 -0.99
C GLY A 58 -10.95 7.51 -1.68
N ARG A 59 -10.14 8.52 -1.36
CA ARG A 59 -8.82 8.76 -1.98
C ARG A 59 -7.74 8.87 -0.92
N ALA A 60 -6.81 7.91 -0.93
CA ALA A 60 -5.67 7.97 -0.04
C ALA A 60 -4.66 9.02 -0.52
N THR A 61 -4.29 9.94 0.36
CA THR A 61 -3.28 10.97 0.12
C THR A 61 -2.01 10.65 0.90
N ILE A 62 -0.89 11.30 0.55
CA ILE A 62 0.37 11.14 1.29
C ILE A 62 0.16 11.49 2.77
N THR A 63 -0.53 12.59 3.07
CA THR A 63 -0.85 12.99 4.44
C THR A 63 -1.73 11.97 5.14
N TRP A 64 -2.72 11.39 4.46
CA TRP A 64 -3.53 10.32 5.04
C TRP A 64 -2.68 9.11 5.45
N PHE A 65 -1.70 8.72 4.64
CA PHE A 65 -0.73 7.70 5.03
C PHE A 65 0.09 8.15 6.24
N ALA A 66 0.65 9.35 6.22
CA ALA A 66 1.44 9.87 7.34
C ALA A 66 0.66 9.91 8.67
N THR A 67 -0.64 10.20 8.63
CA THR A 67 -1.51 10.24 9.82
C THR A 67 -1.91 8.85 10.32
N ASN A 68 -2.12 7.88 9.41
CA ASN A 68 -2.70 6.57 9.78
C ASN A 68 -1.67 5.42 9.82
N PHE A 69 -0.51 5.58 9.19
CA PHE A 69 0.46 4.51 8.93
C PHE A 69 1.76 4.79 9.70
N GLY A 70 1.73 4.57 11.03
CA GLY A 70 2.92 4.65 11.89
C GLY A 70 3.77 3.36 11.90
N ARG A 71 4.79 3.28 12.77
CA ARG A 71 5.66 2.08 12.89
C ARG A 71 4.87 0.79 13.19
N ALA A 72 3.90 0.86 14.10
CA ALA A 72 3.08 -0.29 14.49
C ALA A 72 2.27 -0.90 13.32
N MET A 73 2.03 -0.13 12.25
CA MET A 73 1.35 -0.60 11.04
C MET A 73 2.24 -1.48 10.17
N LEU A 74 3.50 -1.07 10.00
CA LEU A 74 4.48 -1.79 9.19
C LEU A 74 4.75 -3.19 9.76
N ASP A 75 4.68 -3.32 11.09
CA ASP A 75 4.81 -4.61 11.77
C ASP A 75 3.60 -5.50 11.51
N ARG A 76 2.37 -4.95 11.54
CA ARG A 76 1.15 -5.72 11.21
C ARG A 76 1.10 -6.23 9.78
N PHE A 77 1.68 -5.50 8.81
CA PHE A 77 1.79 -6.00 7.43
C PHE A 77 2.64 -7.27 7.33
N ARG A 78 3.63 -7.43 8.20
CA ARG A 78 4.55 -8.58 8.17
C ARG A 78 3.89 -9.84 8.70
N ASP A 79 2.95 -9.69 9.64
CA ASP A 79 2.42 -10.83 10.40
C ASP A 79 1.05 -11.34 9.91
N SER A 80 0.30 -10.53 9.16
CA SER A 80 -1.13 -10.80 8.93
C SER A 80 -1.58 -10.98 7.49
N VAL A 81 -0.80 -10.57 6.49
CA VAL A 81 -1.29 -10.51 5.10
C VAL A 81 -1.49 -11.92 4.52
N SER A 82 -2.73 -12.24 4.12
CA SER A 82 -3.01 -13.43 3.30
C SER A 82 -2.19 -13.36 2.00
N LEU A 83 -1.18 -14.25 1.92
CA LEU A 83 -0.21 -14.31 0.84
C LEU A 83 -0.88 -14.30 -0.54
N THR A 84 -1.98 -15.03 -0.69
CA THR A 84 -2.65 -15.20 -2.00
C THR A 84 -3.36 -13.93 -2.45
N CYS A 85 -4.13 -13.26 -1.58
CA CYS A 85 -4.87 -12.09 -2.05
C CYS A 85 -3.98 -10.87 -2.29
N ALA A 86 -3.02 -10.62 -1.41
CA ALA A 86 -2.09 -9.51 -1.64
C ALA A 86 -1.25 -9.73 -2.90
N ARG A 87 -0.83 -10.96 -3.19
CA ARG A 87 -0.17 -11.30 -4.47
C ARG A 87 -1.05 -10.99 -5.66
N GLN A 88 -2.34 -11.35 -5.61
CA GLN A 88 -3.28 -11.06 -6.69
C GLN A 88 -3.44 -9.55 -6.90
N VAL A 89 -3.61 -8.78 -5.83
CA VAL A 89 -3.72 -7.32 -5.92
C VAL A 89 -2.43 -6.71 -6.49
N ILE A 90 -1.25 -7.17 -6.05
CA ILE A 90 0.03 -6.72 -6.61
C ILE A 90 0.10 -7.05 -8.11
N HIS A 91 -0.32 -8.24 -8.53
CA HIS A 91 -0.32 -8.63 -9.93
C HIS A 91 -1.20 -7.69 -10.79
N VAL A 92 -2.40 -7.36 -10.32
CA VAL A 92 -3.35 -6.48 -11.02
C VAL A 92 -2.86 -5.03 -11.06
N TRP A 93 -2.36 -4.50 -9.95
CA TRP A 93 -2.10 -3.06 -9.80
C TRP A 93 -0.66 -2.62 -10.04
N SER A 94 0.31 -3.54 -10.04
CA SER A 94 1.74 -3.20 -10.14
C SER A 94 2.06 -2.29 -11.33
N ARG A 95 1.48 -2.56 -12.50
CA ARG A 95 1.69 -1.75 -13.71
C ARG A 95 1.18 -0.32 -13.56
N GLU A 96 0.02 -0.14 -12.94
CA GLU A 96 -0.57 1.19 -12.72
C GLU A 96 0.24 1.98 -11.68
N LEU A 97 0.65 1.31 -10.60
CA LEU A 97 1.50 1.89 -9.57
C LEU A 97 2.86 2.32 -10.15
N ASP A 98 3.50 1.47 -10.94
CA ASP A 98 4.79 1.76 -11.58
C ASP A 98 4.63 2.94 -12.57
N ARG A 99 3.57 2.97 -13.39
CA ARG A 99 3.29 4.10 -14.29
C ARG A 99 3.08 5.42 -13.54
N ALA A 100 2.33 5.39 -12.43
CA ALA A 100 2.09 6.58 -11.62
C ALA A 100 3.38 7.12 -10.97
N SER A 101 4.35 6.24 -10.72
CA SER A 101 5.62 6.59 -10.09
C SER A 101 6.66 7.22 -11.03
N ILE A 102 6.44 7.13 -12.35
CA ILE A 102 7.30 7.74 -13.39
C ILE A 102 6.80 9.14 -13.77
N LEU A 103 5.49 9.38 -13.65
CA LEU A 103 4.79 10.56 -14.17
C LEU A 103 4.56 11.67 -13.13
N GLY A 104 5.34 11.72 -12.04
CA GLY A 104 5.19 12.82 -11.08
C GLY A 104 6.28 12.89 -10.04
#